data_AF-A0A7D4FYR9-F1
#
_entry.id   AF-A0A7D4FYR9-F1
#
_cell.length_a   1.000
_cell.length_b   1.000
_cell.length_c   1.000
_cell.angle_alpha   90.00
_cell.angle_beta   90.00
_cell.angle_gamma   90.00
#
_symmetry.space_group_name_H-M   'P 1'
#
loop_
_entity.id
_entity.type
_entity.pdbx_description
1 polymer ?
#
loop_
_entity_poly.entity_id
_entity_poly.type
_entity_poly.pdbx_seq_one_letter_code
_entity_poly.pdbx_strand_id
1 'polypeptide(L)'
;MVQAARSGKQNIAEGCAASTTSAETEIKLVNVARASLQELLIDYEDYLRVRDLTKWEINDRRAIVARHVCAKHNESSFYRNAIQVRTDETIANIAITLIYQEDVILRKYLDHIKEDFIKHGGIREQMTRARIEYRNKQ
;
A
#
# COMPACT_ATOMS: atom_id res chain seq x y z
N MET A 1 8.68 7.08 -11.27
CA MET A 1 7.20 7.11 -11.17
C MET A 1 6.52 5.85 -11.69
N VAL A 2 6.47 5.59 -13.00
CA VAL A 2 5.68 4.47 -13.57
C VAL A 2 6.14 3.11 -13.01
N GLN A 3 7.45 2.91 -12.90
CA GLN A 3 8.02 1.67 -12.34
C GLN A 3 7.69 1.52 -10.86
N ALA A 4 7.91 2.55 -10.04
CA ALA A 4 7.56 2.56 -8.62
C ALA A 4 6.06 2.27 -8.39
N ALA A 5 5.17 2.92 -9.15
CA ALA A 5 3.72 2.67 -9.09
C ALA A 5 3.36 1.23 -9.47
N ARG A 6 3.99 0.68 -10.51
CA ARG A 6 3.79 -0.71 -10.93
C ARG A 6 4.32 -1.69 -9.88
N SER A 7 5.53 -1.48 -9.40
CA SER A 7 6.21 -2.31 -8.40
C SER A 7 5.43 -2.36 -7.10
N GLY A 8 4.93 -1.21 -6.63
CA GLY A 8 4.11 -1.12 -5.41
C GLY A 8 2.92 -2.06 -5.47
N LYS A 9 2.06 -1.94 -6.49
CA LYS A 9 0.89 -2.80 -6.63
C LYS A 9 1.23 -4.28 -6.86
N GLN A 10 2.33 -4.58 -7.56
CA GLN A 10 2.76 -5.96 -7.83
C GLN A 10 3.16 -6.66 -6.54
N ASN A 11 3.98 -6.00 -5.72
CA ASN A 11 4.42 -6.57 -4.44
C ASN A 11 3.26 -6.75 -3.45
N ILE A 12 2.23 -5.88 -3.47
CA ILE A 12 1.00 -6.11 -2.69
C ILE A 12 0.31 -7.38 -3.15
N ALA A 13 0.05 -7.52 -4.46
CA ALA A 13 -0.66 -8.67 -5.01
C ALA A 13 0.11 -9.98 -4.79
N GLU A 14 1.42 -9.97 -5.01
CA GLU A 14 2.30 -11.12 -4.80
C GLU A 14 2.41 -11.50 -3.32
N GLY A 15 2.50 -10.50 -2.43
CA GLY A 15 2.47 -10.69 -0.97
C GLY A 15 1.20 -11.39 -0.52
N CYS A 16 0.04 -10.87 -0.93
CA CYS A 16 -1.25 -11.47 -0.61
C CYS A 16 -1.38 -12.89 -1.17
N ALA A 17 -0.89 -13.15 -2.38
CA ALA A 17 -0.92 -14.50 -2.96
C ALA A 17 0.02 -15.48 -2.24
N ALA A 18 1.14 -14.99 -1.69
CA ALA A 18 2.08 -15.79 -0.93
C ALA A 18 1.61 -16.09 0.50
N SER A 19 0.69 -15.29 1.06
CA SER A 19 0.18 -15.41 2.44
C SER A 19 -0.25 -16.83 2.81
N THR A 20 -0.86 -17.58 1.86
CA THR A 20 -1.34 -18.95 2.05
C THR A 20 -0.23 -20.00 2.15
N THR A 21 1.03 -19.62 1.91
CA THR A 21 2.17 -20.53 1.95
C THR A 21 3.33 -20.02 2.81
N SER A 22 3.50 -18.70 2.91
CA SER A 22 4.61 -18.07 3.63
C SER A 22 4.25 -16.67 4.13
N ALA A 23 3.96 -16.56 5.42
CA ALA A 23 3.78 -15.28 6.11
C ALA A 23 5.04 -14.40 6.06
N GLU A 24 6.24 -15.01 6.09
CA GLU A 24 7.50 -14.26 5.95
C GLU A 24 7.60 -13.56 4.60
N THR A 25 7.24 -14.29 3.52
CA THR A 25 7.24 -13.75 2.16
C THR A 25 6.23 -12.63 2.01
N GLU A 26 5.03 -12.79 2.57
CA GLU A 26 4.02 -11.74 2.61
C GLU A 26 4.55 -10.48 3.30
N ILE A 27 5.08 -10.59 4.52
CA ILE A 27 5.66 -9.46 5.27
C ILE A 27 6.74 -8.76 4.45
N LYS A 28 7.64 -9.53 3.83
CA LYS A 28 8.72 -8.99 3.02
C LYS A 28 8.19 -8.21 1.81
N LEU A 29 7.27 -8.79 1.04
CA LEU A 29 6.73 -8.17 -0.16
C LEU A 29 5.90 -6.92 0.17
N VAL A 30 5.10 -6.94 1.25
CA VAL A 30 4.38 -5.74 1.69
C VAL A 30 5.36 -4.62 2.11
N ASN A 31 6.50 -4.95 2.73
CA ASN A 31 7.55 -3.95 2.99
C ASN A 31 8.18 -3.40 1.71
N VAL A 32 8.42 -4.24 0.69
CA VAL A 32 8.92 -3.79 -0.62
C VAL A 32 7.90 -2.88 -1.30
N ALA A 33 6.60 -3.21 -1.23
CA ALA A 33 5.53 -2.36 -1.75
C ALA A 33 5.56 -0.97 -1.11
N ARG A 34 5.72 -0.88 0.22
CA ARG A 34 5.86 0.39 0.92
C ARG A 34 7.09 1.17 0.49
N ALA A 35 8.23 0.51 0.28
CA ALA A 35 9.43 1.18 -0.23
C ALA A 35 9.19 1.76 -1.63
N SER A 36 8.51 1.03 -2.52
CA SER A 36 8.10 1.54 -3.84
C SER A 36 7.14 2.73 -3.74
N LEU A 37 6.25 2.77 -2.74
CA LEU A 37 5.38 3.92 -2.52
C LEU A 37 6.14 5.16 -2.00
N GLN A 38 7.18 4.97 -1.17
CA GLN A 38 8.04 6.08 -0.74
C GLN A 38 8.85 6.66 -1.92
N GLU A 39 9.36 5.80 -2.81
CA GLU A 39 9.99 6.24 -4.05
C GLU A 39 9.01 7.06 -4.91
N LEU A 40 7.78 6.55 -5.08
CA LEU A 40 6.73 7.24 -5.83
C LEU A 40 6.32 8.58 -5.18
N LEU A 41 6.30 8.65 -3.85
CA LEU A 41 6.03 9.89 -3.11
C LEU A 41 7.09 10.94 -3.43
N ILE A 42 8.36 10.58 -3.29
CA ILE A 42 9.50 11.47 -3.58
C ILE A 42 9.43 11.94 -5.03
N ASP A 43 9.14 11.05 -5.97
CA ASP A 43 8.98 11.41 -7.37
C ASP A 43 7.91 12.51 -7.59
N TYR A 44 6.73 12.40 -6.96
CA TYR A 44 5.68 13.40 -7.10
C TYR A 44 6.00 14.71 -6.38
N GLU A 45 6.67 14.64 -5.23
CA GLU A 45 7.17 15.83 -4.53
C GLU A 45 8.21 16.57 -5.38
N ASP A 46 9.13 15.84 -6.00
CA ASP A 46 10.11 16.39 -6.94
C ASP A 46 9.43 16.94 -8.20
N TYR A 47 8.41 16.27 -8.73
CA TYR A 47 7.64 16.75 -9.87
C TYR A 47 7.10 18.16 -9.66
N LEU A 48 6.51 18.38 -8.48
CA LEU A 48 5.98 19.68 -8.07
C LEU A 48 7.12 20.70 -7.90
N ARG A 49 8.16 20.32 -7.15
CA ARG A 49 9.30 21.18 -6.82
C ARG A 49 10.05 21.69 -8.05
N VAL A 50 10.38 20.83 -9.01
CA VAL A 50 11.16 21.22 -10.20
C VAL A 50 10.36 22.03 -11.22
N ARG A 51 9.04 22.14 -11.05
CA ARG A 51 8.12 22.89 -11.90
C ARG A 51 7.54 24.13 -11.22
N ASP A 52 8.00 24.46 -10.02
CA ASP A 52 7.48 25.56 -9.21
C ASP A 52 5.97 25.45 -8.96
N LEU A 53 5.47 24.21 -8.80
CA LEU A 53 4.08 23.91 -8.49
C LEU A 53 3.90 23.74 -6.97
N THR A 54 2.71 24.08 -6.48
CA THR A 54 2.43 24.09 -5.05
C THR A 54 2.15 22.67 -4.53
N LYS A 55 2.95 22.22 -3.56
CA LYS A 55 2.59 21.07 -2.70
C LYS A 55 1.54 21.49 -1.69
N TRP A 56 0.46 20.72 -1.57
CA TRP A 56 -0.59 20.99 -0.60
C TRP A 56 -0.14 20.57 0.79
N GLU A 57 -0.18 21.52 1.72
CA GLU A 57 0.02 21.25 3.14
C GLU A 57 -1.10 20.37 3.71
N ILE A 58 -0.82 19.70 4.83
CA ILE A 58 -1.79 18.78 5.45
C ILE A 58 -3.14 19.45 5.78
N ASN A 59 -3.12 20.74 6.11
CA ASN A 59 -4.29 21.53 6.46
C ASN A 59 -4.85 22.36 5.28
N ASP A 60 -4.31 22.22 4.07
CA ASP A 60 -4.88 22.84 2.87
C ASP A 60 -6.30 22.28 2.65
N ARG A 61 -7.27 23.17 2.38
CA ARG A 61 -8.65 22.78 2.10
C ARG A 61 -8.74 21.76 0.96
N ARG A 62 -7.90 21.89 -0.08
CA ARG A 62 -7.80 20.95 -1.21
C ARG A 62 -7.35 19.57 -0.75
N ALA A 63 -6.31 19.50 0.10
CA ALA A 63 -5.82 18.24 0.66
C ALA A 63 -6.87 17.58 1.58
N ILE A 64 -7.55 18.36 2.42
CA ILE A 64 -8.64 17.85 3.27
C ILE A 64 -9.74 17.25 2.40
N VAL A 65 -10.21 17.95 1.37
CA VAL A 65 -11.26 17.44 0.47
C VAL A 65 -10.78 16.19 -0.27
N ALA A 66 -9.56 16.22 -0.82
CA ALA A 66 -8.97 15.08 -1.52
C ALA A 66 -8.89 13.84 -0.63
N ARG A 67 -8.47 13.98 0.64
CA ARG A 67 -8.44 12.86 1.60
C ARG A 67 -9.82 12.23 1.80
N HIS A 68 -10.86 13.05 2.00
CA HIS A 68 -12.22 12.56 2.20
C HIS A 68 -12.79 11.88 0.95
N VAL A 69 -12.54 12.44 -0.23
CA VAL A 69 -12.98 11.87 -1.50
C VAL A 69 -12.26 10.55 -1.77
N CYS A 70 -10.94 10.52 -1.63
CA CYS A 70 -10.14 9.31 -1.89
C CYS A 70 -10.44 8.18 -0.90
N ALA A 71 -10.82 8.50 0.34
CA ALA A 71 -11.26 7.49 1.31
C ALA A 71 -12.61 6.83 0.96
N LYS A 72 -13.41 7.45 0.09
CA LYS A 72 -14.78 6.98 -0.26
C LYS A 72 -14.89 6.38 -1.65
N HIS A 73 -13.84 6.48 -2.47
CA HIS A 73 -13.86 6.01 -3.85
C HIS A 73 -12.63 5.13 -4.12
N ASN A 74 -12.84 3.95 -4.67
CA ASN A 74 -11.77 3.03 -5.11
C ASN A 74 -11.86 2.74 -6.63
N GLU A 75 -12.89 3.24 -7.30
CA GLU A 75 -13.19 2.91 -8.69
C GLU A 75 -12.19 3.54 -9.67
N SER A 76 -11.58 2.73 -10.53
CA SER A 76 -10.61 3.22 -11.53
C SER A 76 -11.22 4.25 -12.49
N SER A 77 -12.49 4.07 -12.88
CA SER A 77 -13.21 5.02 -13.75
C SER A 77 -13.34 6.41 -13.12
N PHE A 78 -13.59 6.48 -11.81
CA PHE A 78 -13.70 7.74 -11.08
C PHE A 78 -12.42 8.58 -11.23
N TYR A 79 -11.27 7.98 -10.97
CA TYR A 79 -9.98 8.67 -11.10
C TYR A 79 -9.62 8.98 -12.55
N ARG A 80 -9.84 8.06 -13.49
CA ARG A 80 -9.54 8.29 -14.92
C ARG A 80 -10.32 9.47 -15.49
N ASN A 81 -11.62 9.57 -15.21
CA ASN A 81 -12.43 10.70 -15.66
C ASN A 81 -11.97 12.01 -15.01
N ALA A 82 -11.62 11.95 -13.73
CA ALA A 82 -11.28 13.16 -13.00
C ALA A 82 -9.87 13.69 -13.33
N ILE A 83 -8.95 12.83 -13.78
CA ILE A 83 -7.62 13.23 -14.30
C ILE A 83 -7.75 14.04 -15.61
N GLN A 84 -8.76 13.76 -16.45
CA GLN A 84 -8.92 14.43 -17.75
C GLN A 84 -9.19 15.95 -17.64
N VAL A 85 -9.71 16.40 -16.50
CA VAL A 85 -10.18 17.78 -16.31
C VAL A 85 -9.38 18.56 -15.26
N ARG A 86 -8.29 17.97 -14.73
CA ARG A 86 -7.48 18.56 -13.67
C ARG A 86 -6.11 18.95 -14.18
N THR A 87 -5.53 19.98 -13.56
CA THR A 87 -4.14 20.33 -13.79
C THR A 87 -3.21 19.23 -13.27
N ASP A 88 -2.01 19.20 -13.83
CA ASP A 88 -0.91 18.35 -13.36
C ASP A 88 -0.57 18.58 -11.88
N GLU A 89 -0.53 19.84 -11.41
CA GLU A 89 -0.37 20.17 -9.97
C GLU A 89 -1.43 19.47 -9.12
N THR A 90 -2.70 19.55 -9.53
CA THR A 90 -3.81 18.95 -8.78
C THR A 90 -3.70 17.43 -8.78
N ILE A 91 -3.34 16.83 -9.93
CA ILE A 91 -3.17 15.38 -10.06
C ILE A 91 -2.03 14.89 -9.18
N ALA A 92 -0.88 15.55 -9.20
CA ALA A 92 0.28 15.19 -8.37
C ALA A 92 -0.06 15.25 -6.87
N ASN A 93 -0.75 16.30 -6.42
CA ASN A 93 -1.15 16.40 -5.01
C ASN A 93 -2.22 15.37 -4.60
N ILE A 94 -3.14 15.01 -5.49
CA ILE A 94 -4.07 13.89 -5.25
C ILE A 94 -3.30 12.56 -5.16
N ALA A 95 -2.30 12.34 -6.01
CA ALA A 95 -1.46 11.15 -5.96
C ALA A 95 -0.67 11.07 -4.63
N ILE A 96 -0.05 12.17 -4.19
CA ILE A 96 0.60 12.27 -2.88
C ILE A 96 -0.39 11.91 -1.75
N THR A 97 -1.60 12.44 -1.81
CA THR A 97 -2.66 12.16 -0.82
C THR A 97 -2.99 10.66 -0.77
N LEU A 98 -3.18 10.03 -1.93
CA LEU A 98 -3.45 8.59 -2.04
C LEU A 98 -2.28 7.76 -1.51
N ILE A 99 -1.04 8.14 -1.80
CA ILE A 99 0.16 7.44 -1.33
C ILE A 99 0.26 7.48 0.20
N TYR A 100 -0.02 8.63 0.84
CA TYR A 100 -0.05 8.70 2.30
C TYR A 100 -1.14 7.80 2.90
N GLN A 101 -2.33 7.77 2.29
CA GLN A 101 -3.42 6.91 2.76
C GLN A 101 -3.06 5.43 2.63
N GLU A 102 -2.49 5.04 1.49
CA GLU A 102 -2.04 3.67 1.23
C GLU A 102 -0.92 3.26 2.18
N ASP A 103 0.09 4.11 2.44
CA ASP A 103 1.16 3.78 3.39
C ASP A 103 0.62 3.57 4.82
N VAL A 104 -0.40 4.33 5.25
CA VAL A 104 -1.06 4.09 6.54
C VAL A 104 -1.79 2.73 6.55
N ILE A 105 -2.48 2.38 5.46
CA ILE A 105 -3.18 1.09 5.34
C ILE A 105 -2.17 -0.06 5.38
N LEU A 106 -1.10 0.01 4.58
CA LEU A 106 -0.07 -1.02 4.53
C LEU A 106 0.71 -1.16 5.83
N ARG A 107 0.94 -0.08 6.58
CA ARG A 107 1.52 -0.16 7.94
C ARG A 107 0.62 -0.96 8.88
N LYS A 108 -0.67 -0.62 8.95
CA LYS A 108 -1.63 -1.36 9.78
C LYS A 108 -1.73 -2.83 9.36
N TYR A 109 -1.71 -3.10 8.06
CA TYR A 109 -1.70 -4.46 7.54
C TYR A 109 -0.44 -5.21 7.96
N LEU A 110 0.74 -4.60 7.81
CA LEU A 110 2.01 -5.18 8.26
C LEU A 110 2.02 -5.51 9.75
N ASP A 111 1.51 -4.60 10.57
CA ASP A 111 1.44 -4.81 12.02
C ASP A 111 0.52 -5.99 12.34
N HIS A 112 -0.63 -6.07 11.67
CA HIS A 112 -1.57 -7.19 11.82
C HIS A 112 -0.94 -8.54 11.44
N ILE A 113 -0.35 -8.67 10.26
CA ILE A 113 0.22 -9.96 9.82
C ILE A 113 1.47 -10.36 10.62
N LYS A 114 2.23 -9.39 11.16
CA LYS A 114 3.32 -9.68 12.10
C LYS A 114 2.80 -10.19 13.44
N GLU A 115 1.76 -9.58 13.98
CA GLU A 115 1.12 -10.07 15.19
C GLU A 115 0.56 -11.48 15.00
N ASP A 116 -0.08 -11.73 13.86
CA ASP A 116 -0.63 -13.06 13.51
C ASP A 116 0.47 -14.11 13.44
N PHE A 117 1.59 -13.78 12.78
CA PHE A 117 2.78 -14.64 12.73
C PHE A 117 3.34 -14.95 14.13
N ILE A 118 3.43 -13.95 15.01
CA ILE A 118 3.90 -14.14 16.40
C ILE A 118 2.96 -15.07 17.18
N LYS A 119 1.64 -14.92 16.99
CA LYS A 119 0.62 -15.69 17.74
C LYS A 119 0.50 -17.13 17.25
N HIS A 120 0.51 -17.35 15.94
CA HIS A 120 0.15 -18.63 15.33
C HIS A 120 1.33 -19.39 14.73
N GLY A 121 2.48 -18.74 14.56
CA GLY A 121 3.64 -19.28 13.87
C GLY A 121 3.42 -19.34 12.35
N GLY A 122 4.47 -19.73 11.62
CA GLY A 122 4.37 -19.91 10.16
C GLY A 122 3.54 -21.13 9.77
N ILE A 123 3.04 -21.17 8.53
CA ILE A 123 2.23 -22.28 8.01
C ILE A 123 2.93 -23.63 8.15
N ARG A 124 4.25 -23.69 7.96
CA ARG A 124 5.04 -24.91 8.17
C ARG A 124 5.00 -25.40 9.62
N GLU A 125 5.08 -24.49 10.58
CA GLU A 125 5.00 -24.81 12.01
C GLU A 125 3.59 -25.31 12.37
N GLN A 126 2.56 -24.62 11.86
CA GLN A 126 1.17 -25.00 12.04
C GLN A 126 0.87 -26.39 11.45
N MET A 127 1.31 -26.66 10.22
CA MET A 127 1.18 -27.98 9.59
C MET A 127 1.93 -29.06 10.36
N THR A 128 3.12 -28.76 10.87
CA THR A 128 3.90 -29.71 11.67
C THR A 128 3.18 -30.06 12.97
N ARG A 129 2.66 -29.05 13.67
CA ARG A 129 1.84 -29.22 14.88
C ARG A 129 0.59 -30.06 14.59
N ALA A 130 -0.18 -29.70 13.57
CA ALA A 130 -1.39 -30.44 13.17
C ALA A 130 -1.10 -31.91 12.81
N ARG A 131 0.03 -32.18 12.14
CA ARG A 131 0.46 -33.55 11.80
C ARG A 131 0.82 -34.37 13.03
N ILE A 132 1.47 -33.78 14.03
CA ILE A 132 1.80 -34.45 15.30
C ILE A 132 0.50 -34.75 16.08
N GLU A 133 -0.40 -33.78 16.19
CA GLU A 133 -1.69 -33.96 16.86
C GLU A 133 -2.56 -35.05 16.22
N TYR A 134 -2.58 -35.13 14.88
CA TYR A 134 -3.29 -36.19 14.16
C TYR A 134 -2.72 -37.58 14.49
N ARG A 135 -1.39 -37.72 14.56
CA ARG A 135 -0.72 -38.98 14.91
C ARG A 135 -0.99 -39.42 16.34
N ASN A 136 -1.04 -38.48 17.29
CA ASN A 136 -1.30 -38.79 18.70
C ASN A 136 -2.76 -39.17 18.99
N LYS A 137 -3.69 -38.94 18.04
CA LYS A 137 -5.10 -39.34 18.13
C LYS A 137 -5.38 -40.73 17.52
N GLN A 138 -4.40 -41.34 16.85
CA GLN A 138 -4.44 -42.73 16.41
C GLN A 138 -3.84 -43.65 17.47
#